data_AF-A0A3D2RB84-F1
#
_entry.id   AF-A0A3D2RB84-F1
#
_cell.length_a   1.000
_cell.length_b   1.000
_cell.length_c   1.000
_cell.angle_alpha   90.00
_cell.angle_beta   90.00
_cell.angle_gamma   90.00
#
_symmetry.space_group_name_H-M   'P 1'
#
loop_
_entity.id
_entity.type
_entity.pdbx_description
1 polymer ?
#
loop_
_entity_poly.entity_id
_entity_poly.type
_entity_poly.pdbx_seq_one_letter_code
_entity_poly.pdbx_strand_id
1 'polypeptide(L)'
;WVNAHDFELLRIPAHKVNLHGDFTLSDSEKLSLRWTWADARRDQFFDSSSFTNQNISLNPYHWVDVVYGVRLSPALNAQLSVTNLLNQEVQPLYRYSGQGRNLLLSLTWQSQ
;
A
#
# COMPACT_ATOMS: atom_id res chain seq x y z
N TRP A 1 -7.35 9.18 -35.21
CA TRP A 1 -7.17 10.31 -34.29
C TRP A 1 -7.43 9.81 -32.89
N VAL A 2 -6.38 9.64 -32.08
CA VAL A 2 -6.50 9.24 -30.68
C VAL A 2 -6.57 10.53 -29.87
N ASN A 3 -7.62 10.74 -29.08
CA ASN A 3 -7.77 11.97 -28.30
C ASN A 3 -6.68 12.02 -27.22
N ALA A 4 -5.91 13.11 -27.18
CA ALA A 4 -4.80 13.28 -26.24
C ALA A 4 -5.22 13.15 -24.75
N HIS A 5 -6.48 13.48 -24.43
CA HIS A 5 -7.08 13.31 -23.10
C HIS A 5 -7.05 11.86 -22.58
N ASP A 6 -7.03 10.84 -23.45
CA ASP A 6 -7.06 9.44 -23.02
C ASP A 6 -5.72 8.96 -22.40
N PHE A 7 -4.61 9.64 -22.73
CA PHE A 7 -3.28 9.34 -22.18
C PHE A 7 -2.97 10.07 -20.87
N GLU A 8 -3.72 11.12 -20.53
CA GLU A 8 -3.45 11.97 -19.36
C GLU A 8 -3.82 11.30 -18.02
N LEU A 9 -4.52 10.15 -18.05
CA LEU A 9 -5.08 9.50 -16.86
C LEU A 9 -4.67 8.02 -16.68
N LEU A 10 -3.58 7.57 -17.31
CA LEU A 10 -3.06 6.23 -17.07
C LEU A 10 -2.60 6.07 -15.60
N ARG A 11 -2.95 4.94 -15.00
CA ARG A 11 -2.59 4.49 -13.65
C ARG A 11 -3.12 5.36 -12.51
N ILE A 12 -3.95 6.35 -12.81
CA ILE A 12 -4.62 7.20 -11.84
C ILE A 12 -6.01 6.60 -11.59
N PRO A 13 -6.33 6.16 -10.36
CA PRO A 13 -7.68 5.70 -10.04
C PRO A 13 -8.65 6.88 -10.03
N ALA A 14 -9.90 6.64 -10.45
CA ALA A 14 -10.93 7.68 -10.43
C ALA A 14 -11.20 8.20 -9.01
N HIS A 15 -11.17 7.29 -8.04
CA HIS A 15 -11.35 7.60 -6.63
C HIS A 15 -10.30 6.89 -5.78
N LYS A 16 -9.83 7.58 -4.74
CA LYS A 16 -8.92 7.04 -3.74
C LYS A 16 -9.24 7.62 -2.38
N VAL A 17 -9.34 6.75 -1.38
CA VAL A 17 -9.60 7.12 0.02
C VAL A 17 -8.48 6.56 0.87
N ASN A 18 -7.95 7.38 1.78
CA ASN A 18 -6.97 6.96 2.76
C ASN A 18 -7.50 7.32 4.14
N LEU A 19 -7.52 6.37 5.06
CA LEU A 19 -7.83 6.56 6.46
C LEU A 19 -6.62 6.17 7.29
N HIS A 20 -6.35 6.94 8.33
CA HIS A 20 -5.30 6.68 9.30
C HIS A 20 -5.85 6.98 10.69
N GLY A 21 -5.74 6.00 11.59
CA GLY A 21 -6.02 6.16 13.01
C GLY A 21 -4.82 5.78 13.85
N ASP A 22 -4.48 6.61 14.82
CA ASP A 22 -3.48 6.35 15.86
C ASP A 22 -4.19 6.27 17.21
N PHE A 23 -3.93 5.20 17.93
CA PHE A 23 -4.57 4.89 19.21
C PHE A 23 -3.50 4.66 20.26
N THR A 24 -3.61 5.37 21.39
CA THR A 24 -2.85 5.07 22.60
C THR A 24 -3.68 4.09 23.42
N LEU A 25 -3.25 2.84 23.50
CA LEU A 25 -4.00 1.79 24.22
C LEU A 25 -3.69 1.82 25.72
N SER A 26 -2.46 2.20 26.07
CA SER A 26 -1.97 2.42 27.43
C SER A 26 -0.77 3.37 27.39
N ASP A 27 -0.20 3.72 28.55
CA ASP A 27 0.98 4.60 28.63
C ASP A 27 2.23 4.01 27.94
N SER A 28 2.26 2.69 27.74
CA SER A 28 3.35 1.98 27.07
C SER A 28 2.99 1.45 25.68
N GLU A 29 1.73 1.48 25.26
CA GLU A 29 1.26 0.81 24.04
C GLU A 29 0.56 1.74 23.06
N LYS A 30 0.91 1.59 21.79
CA LYS A 30 0.32 2.35 20.68
C LYS A 30 -0.03 1.44 19.53
N LEU A 31 -1.12 1.76 18.86
CA LEU A 31 -1.60 1.07 17.67
C LEU A 31 -1.85 2.11 16.57
N SER A 32 -1.27 1.91 15.40
CA SER A 32 -1.56 2.68 14.20
C SER A 32 -2.19 1.78 13.15
N LEU A 33 -3.34 2.20 12.64
CA LEU A 33 -4.05 1.54 11.54
C LEU A 33 -4.07 2.47 10.34
N ARG A 34 -3.64 1.97 9.18
CA ARG A 34 -3.77 2.68 7.90
C ARG A 34 -4.59 1.83 6.96
N TRP A 35 -5.60 2.42 6.35
CA TRP A 35 -6.38 1.79 5.30
C TRP A 35 -6.40 2.68 4.07
N THR A 36 -6.13 2.10 2.91
CA THR A 36 -6.27 2.75 1.61
C THR A 36 -7.24 1.94 0.78
N TRP A 37 -8.19 2.62 0.15
CA TRP A 37 -8.95 2.08 -0.97
C TRP A 37 -8.60 2.89 -2.21
N ALA A 38 -8.38 2.20 -3.32
CA ALA A 38 -8.22 2.81 -4.63
C ALA A 38 -9.09 2.08 -5.64
N ASP A 39 -9.78 2.85 -6.47
CA ASP A 39 -10.64 2.34 -7.52
C ASP A 39 -9.83 1.70 -8.66
N ALA A 40 -10.54 1.10 -9.62
CA ALA A 40 -9.97 0.60 -10.85
C ALA A 40 -9.16 1.71 -11.56
N ARG A 41 -8.05 1.30 -12.18
CA ARG A 41 -7.19 2.21 -12.95
C ARG A 41 -6.86 1.58 -14.30
N ARG A 42 -6.80 2.42 -15.33
CA ARG A 42 -6.37 1.99 -16.66
C ARG A 42 -4.84 1.92 -16.69
N ASP A 43 -4.30 0.92 -17.35
CA ASP A 43 -2.88 0.84 -17.71
C ASP A 43 -2.78 0.45 -19.18
N GLN A 44 -1.59 0.60 -19.75
CA GLN A 44 -1.31 0.25 -21.12
C GLN A 44 0.08 -0.36 -21.20
N PHE A 45 0.22 -1.39 -22.02
CA PHE A 45 1.50 -2.01 -22.31
C PHE A 45 1.68 -2.23 -23.81
N PHE A 46 2.92 -2.24 -24.26
CA PHE A 46 3.25 -2.56 -25.64
C PHE A 46 3.29 -4.08 -25.82
N ASP A 47 2.48 -4.61 -26.73
CA ASP A 47 2.48 -6.02 -27.10
C ASP A 47 3.40 -6.25 -28.31
N SER A 48 4.51 -6.95 -28.07
CA SER A 48 5.51 -7.26 -29.09
C SER A 48 5.03 -8.24 -30.16
N SER A 49 3.93 -8.96 -29.93
CA SER A 49 3.38 -9.91 -30.90
C SER A 49 2.50 -9.22 -31.95
N SER A 50 1.73 -8.21 -31.54
CA SER A 50 0.86 -7.42 -32.43
C SER A 50 1.47 -6.09 -32.86
N PHE A 51 2.61 -5.68 -32.29
CA PHE A 51 3.24 -4.37 -32.47
C PHE A 51 2.30 -3.20 -32.17
N THR A 52 1.35 -3.41 -31.25
CA THR A 52 0.37 -2.40 -30.84
C THR A 52 0.34 -2.25 -29.33
N ASN A 53 -0.17 -1.11 -28.87
CA ASN A 53 -0.44 -0.89 -27.47
C ASN A 53 -1.77 -1.53 -27.07
N GLN A 54 -1.76 -2.29 -25.99
CA GLN A 54 -2.93 -2.94 -25.42
C GLN A 54 -3.32 -2.23 -24.12
N ASN A 55 -4.59 -1.87 -24.02
CA ASN A 55 -5.17 -1.27 -22.82
C ASN A 55 -5.62 -2.38 -21.87
N ILE A 56 -5.33 -2.21 -20.58
CA ILE A 56 -5.79 -3.11 -19.52
C ILE A 56 -6.38 -2.30 -18.36
N SER A 57 -7.31 -2.91 -17.63
CA SER A 57 -7.82 -2.37 -16.37
C SER A 57 -7.21 -3.13 -15.21
N LEU A 58 -6.56 -2.41 -14.29
CA LEU A 58 -6.14 -2.94 -13.01
C LEU A 58 -7.31 -2.81 -12.02
N ASN A 59 -7.57 -3.88 -11.28
CA ASN A 59 -8.71 -3.96 -10.37
C ASN A 59 -8.57 -3.00 -9.18
N PRO A 60 -9.70 -2.55 -8.60
CA PRO A 60 -9.70 -1.82 -7.34
C PRO A 60 -9.13 -2.69 -6.22
N TYR A 61 -8.58 -2.06 -5.18
CA TYR A 61 -7.99 -2.77 -4.06
C TYR A 61 -8.17 -2.05 -2.73
N HIS A 62 -8.03 -2.84 -1.67
CA HIS A 62 -7.93 -2.38 -0.29
C HIS A 62 -6.56 -2.74 0.26
N TRP A 63 -5.89 -1.76 0.85
CA TRP A 63 -4.60 -1.93 1.48
C TRP A 63 -4.73 -1.59 2.96
N VAL A 64 -4.33 -2.51 3.83
CA VAL A 64 -4.40 -2.33 5.27
C VAL A 64 -3.01 -2.55 5.85
N ASP A 65 -2.50 -1.56 6.57
CA ASP A 65 -1.27 -1.66 7.34
C ASP A 65 -1.57 -1.46 8.82
N VAL A 66 -0.94 -2.28 9.66
CA VAL A 66 -1.06 -2.22 11.11
C VAL A 66 0.33 -2.10 11.70
N VAL A 67 0.50 -1.14 12.61
CA VAL A 67 1.72 -0.99 13.39
C VAL A 67 1.36 -1.01 14.87
N TYR A 68 1.92 -1.96 15.59
CA TYR A 68 1.80 -2.05 17.04
C TYR A 68 3.14 -1.72 17.69
N GLY A 69 3.15 -0.77 18.61
CA GLY A 69 4.34 -0.37 19.36
C GLY A 69 4.14 -0.58 20.85
N VAL A 70 5.18 -1.07 21.54
CA VAL A 70 5.20 -1.25 22.99
C VAL A 70 6.54 -0.81 23.57
N ARG A 71 6.49 -0.06 24.68
CA ARG A 71 7.66 0.24 25.52
C ARG A 71 7.91 -0.94 26.45
N LEU A 72 8.99 -1.67 26.23
CA LEU A 72 9.38 -2.83 27.04
C LEU A 72 10.11 -2.40 28.33
N SER A 73 10.86 -1.30 28.26
CA SER A 73 11.53 -0.67 29.41
C SER A 73 11.74 0.83 29.12
N PRO A 74 12.17 1.65 30.08
CA PRO A 74 12.43 3.08 29.83
C PRO A 74 13.39 3.36 28.67
N ALA A 75 14.32 2.44 28.41
CA ALA A 75 15.31 2.57 27.35
C ALA A 75 14.98 1.73 26.09
N LEU A 76 14.01 0.79 26.15
CA LEU A 76 13.76 -0.18 25.08
C LEU A 76 12.32 -0.12 24.58
N ASN A 77 12.17 0.10 23.27
CA ASN A 77 10.90 0.03 22.58
C ASN A 77 10.93 -1.11 21.54
N ALA A 78 9.80 -1.77 21.38
CA ALA A 78 9.56 -2.75 20.32
C ALA A 78 8.40 -2.29 19.43
N GLN A 79 8.47 -2.63 18.15
CA GLN A 79 7.41 -2.37 17.20
C GLN A 79 7.25 -3.54 16.24
N LEU A 80 6.00 -3.96 16.04
CA LEU A 80 5.60 -4.93 15.04
C LEU A 80 4.78 -4.21 13.97
N SER A 81 5.23 -4.30 12.72
CA SER A 81 4.56 -3.72 11.56
C SER A 81 4.13 -4.84 10.62
N VAL A 82 2.85 -4.84 10.24
CA VAL A 82 2.28 -5.72 9.23
C VAL A 82 1.80 -4.86 8.08
N THR A 83 2.43 -5.02 6.92
CA THR A 83 2.06 -4.33 5.68
C THR A 83 1.27 -5.27 4.79
N ASN A 84 0.25 -4.76 4.10
CA ASN A 84 -0.66 -5.57 3.30
C ASN A 84 -1.32 -6.70 4.11
N LEU A 85 -1.98 -6.36 5.21
CA LEU A 85 -2.64 -7.30 6.12
C LEU A 85 -3.67 -8.19 5.39
N LEU A 86 -4.27 -7.72 4.31
CA LEU A 86 -5.22 -8.49 3.51
C LEU A 86 -4.54 -9.47 2.53
N ASN A 87 -3.21 -9.37 2.36
CA ASN A 87 -2.42 -10.11 1.37
C ASN A 87 -3.01 -10.02 -0.04
N GLN A 88 -3.48 -8.83 -0.43
CA GLN A 88 -4.00 -8.62 -1.77
C GLN A 88 -2.85 -8.51 -2.78
N GLU A 89 -3.02 -9.14 -3.92
CA GLU A 89 -2.09 -9.04 -5.05
C GLU A 89 -2.35 -7.75 -5.84
N VAL A 90 -1.86 -6.63 -5.30
CA VAL A 90 -1.99 -5.33 -5.95
C VAL A 90 -0.87 -5.17 -6.98
N GLN A 91 -1.22 -5.02 -8.25
CA GLN A 91 -0.26 -4.72 -9.30
C GLN A 91 -0.12 -3.21 -9.46
N PRO A 92 1.00 -2.57 -9.07
CA PRO A 92 1.19 -1.14 -9.28
C PRO A 92 1.18 -0.78 -10.77
N LEU A 93 1.67 -1.70 -11.59
CA LEU A 93 1.82 -1.62 -13.04
C LEU A 93 1.55 -3.02 -13.61
N TYR A 94 0.99 -3.10 -14.81
CA TYR A 94 0.84 -4.38 -15.48
C TYR A 94 2.20 -5.10 -15.59
N ARG A 95 2.20 -6.40 -15.24
CA ARG A 95 3.39 -7.29 -15.14
C ARG A 95 4.39 -6.97 -14.02
N TYR A 96 4.14 -6.00 -13.16
CA TYR A 96 4.89 -5.81 -11.92
C TYR A 96 4.08 -6.35 -10.76
N SER A 97 4.68 -7.25 -9.99
CA SER A 97 4.10 -7.71 -8.72
C SER A 97 4.26 -6.61 -7.67
N GLY A 98 3.18 -6.30 -6.96
CA GLY A 98 3.28 -5.56 -5.71
C GLY A 98 3.85 -6.44 -4.59
N GLN A 99 4.21 -5.81 -3.48
CA GLN A 99 4.61 -6.54 -2.29
C GLN A 99 3.39 -7.29 -1.71
N GLY A 100 3.56 -8.59 -1.44
CA GLY A 100 2.59 -9.36 -0.66
C GLY A 100 2.56 -8.90 0.81
N ARG A 101 1.91 -9.68 1.68
CA ARG A 101 1.96 -9.42 3.13
C ARG A 101 3.40 -9.44 3.63
N ASN A 102 3.78 -8.40 4.36
CA ASN A 102 5.12 -8.27 4.93
C ASN A 102 5.05 -8.02 6.44
N LEU A 103 5.97 -8.64 7.18
CA LEU A 103 6.11 -8.49 8.62
C LEU A 103 7.47 -7.86 8.94
N LEU A 104 7.49 -6.84 9.79
CA LEU A 104 8.72 -6.22 10.29
C LEU A 104 8.64 -6.12 11.80
N LEU A 105 9.63 -6.71 12.49
CA LEU A 105 9.87 -6.49 13.91
C LEU A 105 11.04 -5.52 14.07
N SER A 106 10.84 -4.46 14.84
CA SER A 106 11.85 -3.43 15.13
C SER A 106 12.07 -3.33 16.63
N LEU A 107 13.33 -3.22 17.03
CA LEU A 107 13.75 -2.94 18.41
C LEU A 107 14.56 -1.66 18.40
N THR A 108 14.22 -0.73 19.27
CA THR A 108 14.92 0.55 19.39
C THR A 108 15.35 0.75 20.84
N TRP A 109 16.66 0.83 21.03
CA TRP A 109 17.27 1.15 22.30
C TRP A 109 17.72 2.62 22.32
N GLN A 110 17.38 3.34 23.38
CA GLN A 110 17.77 4.73 23.60
C GLN A 110 18.30 4.85 25.03
N SER A 111 19.61 5.06 25.17
CA SER A 111 20.23 5.53 26.42
C SER A 111 20.17 7.04 26.44
N GLN A 112 19.77 7.63 27.57
CA GLN A 112 20.06 9.03 27.85
C GLN A 112 21.57 9.24 28.02
#